data_AF-A0A2H5VIT1-F1
#
_entry.id   AF-A0A2H5VIT1-F1
#
_cell.length_a   1.000
_cell.length_b   1.000
_cell.length_c   1.000
_cell.angle_alpha   90.00
_cell.angle_beta   90.00
_cell.angle_gamma   90.00
#
_symmetry.space_group_name_H-M   'P 1'
#
loop_
_entity.id
_entity.type
_entity.pdbx_description
1 polymer ?
#
loop_
_entity_poly.entity_id
_entity_poly.type
_entity_poly.pdbx_seq_one_letter_code
_entity_poly.pdbx_strand_id
1 'polypeptide(L)'
;MLRAVGEAGGFFAIHLRDYFDGLDEALTEALTLAEEAGVPVQISHLQTAGRGNWGKAEAVLERLDRARKRGVDVTIDSYPYTAGSTFLHALLPEWAQADDAERILARLNDPLTRRRIITELNVAPRDWASVTISGLTTRRNAFALGRSLAEVARARAISVGEAIVQLLREEELQVSIISHHGYEPDVCRILRDPFHMIGSDGIETGQRPHPRLYGAFARFLGRYVRERGLLPLEEAIRKITALPAARLRLRDRGTVEVGKVADLALFDPQSIGDRADYAHPRRFAHGVEYVLIRGCIVKDRSGLTGAHPGLVLHPG
;
A
#
# COMPACT_ATOMS: atom_id res chain seq x y z
N MET A 1 -4.05 -8.46 23.70
CA MET A 1 -4.74 -7.65 22.67
C MET A 1 -5.25 -8.51 21.52
N LEU A 2 -4.41 -9.32 20.85
CA LEU A 2 -4.87 -10.16 19.72
C LEU A 2 -5.99 -11.14 20.09
N ARG A 3 -5.90 -11.85 21.22
CA ARG A 3 -6.98 -12.76 21.66
C ARG A 3 -8.35 -12.09 21.74
N ALA A 4 -8.41 -10.83 22.22
CA ALA A 4 -9.66 -10.06 22.26
C ALA A 4 -10.22 -9.75 20.86
N VAL A 5 -9.34 -9.58 19.84
CA VAL A 5 -9.77 -9.45 18.44
C VAL A 5 -10.43 -10.75 17.96
N GLY A 6 -9.84 -11.91 18.29
CA GLY A 6 -10.42 -13.21 17.99
C GLY A 6 -11.77 -13.45 18.67
N GLU A 7 -11.88 -13.11 19.95
CA GLU A 7 -13.14 -13.20 20.73
C GLU A 7 -14.25 -12.32 20.14
N ALA A 8 -13.89 -11.15 19.58
CA ALA A 8 -14.82 -10.28 18.85
C ALA A 8 -15.11 -10.75 17.41
N GLY A 9 -14.49 -11.85 16.96
CA GLY A 9 -14.61 -12.37 15.59
C GLY A 9 -14.00 -11.46 14.53
N GLY A 10 -13.02 -10.65 14.90
CA GLY A 10 -12.23 -9.82 14.00
C GLY A 10 -11.02 -10.54 13.42
N PHE A 11 -10.16 -9.78 12.74
CA PHE A 11 -8.88 -10.27 12.21
C PHE A 11 -7.77 -9.26 12.47
N PHE A 12 -6.54 -9.75 12.48
CA PHE A 12 -5.32 -8.98 12.68
C PHE A 12 -4.76 -8.53 11.34
N ALA A 13 -4.99 -7.27 10.96
CA ALA A 13 -4.30 -6.65 9.82
C ALA A 13 -2.95 -6.09 10.26
N ILE A 14 -1.89 -6.37 9.52
CA ILE A 14 -0.53 -5.96 9.86
C ILE A 14 0.26 -5.47 8.64
N HIS A 15 0.89 -4.30 8.80
CA HIS A 15 2.10 -3.91 8.07
C HIS A 15 3.28 -4.59 8.76
N LEU A 16 3.95 -5.53 8.09
CA LEU A 16 5.08 -6.27 8.69
C LEU A 16 6.16 -5.30 9.14
N ARG A 17 6.86 -5.67 10.21
CA ARG A 17 7.96 -4.86 10.76
C ARG A 17 9.00 -4.47 9.71
N ASP A 18 9.29 -5.37 8.79
CA ASP A 18 10.16 -5.12 7.66
C ASP A 18 9.70 -5.91 6.41
N TYR A 19 9.77 -5.27 5.24
CA TYR A 19 9.59 -5.90 3.92
C TYR A 19 10.89 -5.98 3.11
N PHE A 20 11.97 -5.41 3.64
CA PHE A 20 13.34 -5.45 3.13
C PHE A 20 14.08 -6.62 3.79
N ASP A 21 15.29 -6.40 4.30
CA ASP A 21 16.19 -7.48 4.67
C ASP A 21 15.66 -8.33 5.83
N GLY A 22 14.82 -7.78 6.71
CA GLY A 22 14.15 -8.50 7.81
C GLY A 22 12.79 -9.12 7.47
N LEU A 23 12.43 -9.25 6.19
CA LEU A 23 11.14 -9.80 5.75
C LEU A 23 10.89 -11.20 6.33
N ASP A 24 11.92 -12.04 6.40
CA ASP A 24 11.74 -13.42 6.79
C ASP A 24 11.40 -13.57 8.27
N GLU A 25 12.06 -12.79 9.12
CA GLU A 25 11.83 -12.68 10.56
C GLU A 25 10.47 -12.03 10.84
N ALA A 26 10.16 -10.92 10.18
CA ALA A 26 8.89 -10.20 10.37
C ALA A 26 7.68 -11.07 9.97
N LEU A 27 7.82 -11.86 8.90
CA LEU A 27 6.80 -12.82 8.51
C LEU A 27 6.63 -13.95 9.54
N THR A 28 7.73 -14.45 10.12
CA THR A 28 7.67 -15.45 11.20
C THR A 28 6.94 -14.88 12.41
N GLU A 29 7.32 -13.68 12.84
CA GLU A 29 6.70 -12.96 13.96
C GLU A 29 5.18 -12.87 13.77
N ALA A 30 4.72 -12.37 12.62
CA ALA A 30 3.29 -12.19 12.35
C ALA A 30 2.51 -13.51 12.34
N LEU A 31 3.07 -14.57 11.72
CA LEU A 31 2.41 -15.87 11.64
C LEU A 31 2.36 -16.57 13.00
N THR A 32 3.45 -16.56 13.76
CA THR A 32 3.49 -17.13 15.12
C THR A 32 2.51 -16.43 16.04
N LEU A 33 2.44 -15.10 16.02
CA LEU A 33 1.48 -14.34 16.83
C LEU A 33 0.03 -14.68 16.48
N ALA A 34 -0.28 -14.81 15.18
CA ALA A 34 -1.62 -15.19 14.72
C ALA A 34 -1.99 -16.63 15.13
N GLU A 35 -1.03 -17.56 14.99
CA GLU A 35 -1.17 -18.98 15.34
C GLU A 35 -1.40 -19.16 16.86
N GLU A 36 -0.57 -18.54 17.69
CA GLU A 36 -0.68 -18.61 19.16
C GLU A 36 -1.93 -17.92 19.72
N ALA A 37 -2.41 -16.87 19.04
CA ALA A 37 -3.61 -16.15 19.43
C ALA A 37 -4.89 -16.80 18.87
N GLY A 38 -4.79 -17.67 17.88
CA GLY A 38 -5.94 -18.25 17.17
C GLY A 38 -6.75 -17.21 16.40
N VAL A 39 -6.10 -16.18 15.84
CA VAL A 39 -6.75 -15.06 15.15
C VAL A 39 -6.36 -15.04 13.68
N PRO A 40 -7.32 -14.86 12.75
CA PRO A 40 -7.00 -14.66 11.35
C PRO A 40 -6.08 -13.46 11.13
N VAL A 41 -5.13 -13.56 10.18
CA VAL A 41 -4.17 -12.52 9.88
C VAL A 41 -4.25 -12.07 8.42
N GLN A 42 -4.23 -10.76 8.22
CA GLN A 42 -4.16 -10.10 6.92
C GLN A 42 -2.80 -9.38 6.82
N ILE A 43 -1.88 -9.93 6.03
CA ILE A 43 -0.61 -9.25 5.75
C ILE A 43 -0.88 -8.18 4.69
N SER A 44 -0.79 -6.92 5.11
CA SER A 44 -1.05 -5.77 4.27
C SER A 44 0.06 -5.61 3.24
N HIS A 45 -0.29 -5.16 2.03
CA HIS A 45 0.63 -4.78 0.95
C HIS A 45 1.90 -5.65 0.85
N LEU A 46 1.74 -6.97 0.80
CA LEU A 46 2.87 -7.90 0.75
C LEU A 46 3.78 -7.59 -0.44
N GLN A 47 5.07 -7.45 -0.14
CA GLN A 47 6.12 -7.16 -1.11
C GLN A 47 7.43 -7.84 -0.71
N THR A 48 8.27 -8.10 -1.70
CA THR A 48 9.68 -8.48 -1.55
C THR A 48 10.54 -7.26 -1.89
N ALA A 49 10.61 -6.31 -0.94
CA ALA A 49 11.20 -5.01 -1.20
C ALA A 49 12.73 -5.06 -1.22
N GLY A 50 13.33 -4.35 -2.19
CA GLY A 50 14.78 -4.21 -2.31
C GLY A 50 15.45 -5.33 -3.11
N ARG A 51 16.58 -5.00 -3.75
CA ARG A 51 17.28 -5.92 -4.67
C ARG A 51 17.68 -7.24 -4.03
N GLY A 52 17.99 -7.25 -2.73
CA GLY A 52 18.32 -8.46 -1.98
C GLY A 52 17.16 -9.46 -1.86
N ASN A 53 15.92 -9.02 -2.11
CA ASN A 53 14.71 -9.85 -2.03
C ASN A 53 14.04 -10.13 -3.37
N TRP A 54 14.52 -9.55 -4.46
CA TRP A 54 13.94 -9.80 -5.78
C TRP A 54 14.02 -11.28 -6.15
N GLY A 55 12.88 -11.85 -6.56
CA GLY A 55 12.72 -13.27 -6.86
C GLY A 55 12.27 -14.13 -5.66
N LYS A 56 12.19 -13.57 -4.45
CA LYS A 56 11.80 -14.34 -3.25
C LYS A 56 10.29 -14.52 -3.08
N ALA A 57 9.46 -13.94 -3.96
CA ALA A 57 8.00 -14.00 -3.79
C ALA A 57 7.48 -15.44 -3.70
N GLU A 58 8.05 -16.37 -4.46
CA GLU A 58 7.67 -17.78 -4.40
C GLU A 58 7.94 -18.39 -3.02
N ALA A 59 9.15 -18.24 -2.49
CA ALA A 59 9.51 -18.75 -1.17
C ALA A 59 8.63 -18.16 -0.06
N VAL A 60 8.30 -16.87 -0.15
CA VAL A 60 7.38 -16.20 0.79
C VAL A 60 5.99 -16.82 0.71
N LEU A 61 5.43 -17.01 -0.49
CA LEU A 61 4.10 -17.60 -0.67
C LEU A 61 4.05 -19.06 -0.20
N GLU A 62 5.11 -19.84 -0.42
CA GLU A 62 5.21 -21.21 0.11
C GLU A 62 5.19 -21.24 1.65
N ARG A 63 5.78 -20.23 2.31
CA ARG A 63 5.70 -20.11 3.78
C ARG A 63 4.27 -19.84 4.25
N LEU A 64 3.53 -18.98 3.54
CA LEU A 64 2.12 -18.73 3.82
C LEU A 64 1.28 -20.00 3.62
N ASP A 65 1.52 -20.75 2.54
CA ASP A 65 0.86 -22.03 2.31
C ASP A 65 1.14 -23.05 3.43
N ARG A 66 2.39 -23.15 3.88
CA ARG A 66 2.74 -23.98 5.05
C ARG A 66 2.02 -23.54 6.32
N ALA A 67 1.83 -22.24 6.55
CA ALA A 67 1.07 -21.75 7.69
C ALA A 67 -0.42 -22.11 7.58
N ARG A 68 -1.03 -21.94 6.40
CA ARG A 68 -2.42 -22.36 6.13
C ARG A 68 -2.61 -23.85 6.37
N LYS A 69 -1.67 -24.69 5.95
CA LYS A 69 -1.68 -26.15 6.19
C LYS A 69 -1.62 -26.52 7.68
N ARG A 70 -1.08 -25.66 8.54
CA ARG A 70 -1.11 -25.82 10.01
C ARG A 70 -2.38 -25.29 10.66
N GLY A 71 -3.28 -24.67 9.88
CA GLY A 71 -4.54 -24.10 10.38
C GLY A 71 -4.51 -22.58 10.59
N VAL A 72 -3.42 -21.89 10.25
CA VAL A 72 -3.36 -20.42 10.33
C VAL A 72 -4.19 -19.82 9.21
N ASP A 73 -5.26 -19.10 9.56
CA ASP A 73 -6.04 -18.34 8.58
C ASP A 73 -5.28 -17.06 8.18
N VAL A 74 -4.46 -17.16 7.12
CA VAL A 74 -3.67 -16.05 6.58
C VAL A 74 -4.07 -15.68 5.15
N THR A 75 -4.42 -14.41 4.93
CA THR A 75 -4.54 -13.80 3.59
C THR A 75 -3.59 -12.64 3.45
N ILE A 76 -3.43 -12.19 2.20
CA ILE A 76 -2.55 -11.10 1.85
C ILE A 76 -3.27 -10.12 0.94
N ASP A 77 -2.84 -8.87 0.92
CA ASP A 77 -3.22 -7.92 -0.11
C ASP A 77 -1.99 -7.22 -0.65
N SER A 78 -2.12 -6.65 -1.85
CA SER A 78 -1.15 -5.70 -2.37
C SER A 78 -1.74 -4.88 -3.52
N TYR A 79 -0.97 -3.88 -3.94
CA TYR A 79 -1.27 -3.03 -5.08
C TYR A 79 -0.46 -3.47 -6.31
N PRO A 80 -0.99 -3.28 -7.54
CA PRO A 80 -0.37 -3.75 -8.78
C PRO A 80 0.73 -2.78 -9.30
N TYR A 81 1.69 -2.45 -8.44
CA TYR A 81 2.81 -1.56 -8.74
C TYR A 81 4.11 -2.04 -8.07
N THR A 82 5.24 -1.68 -8.66
CA THR A 82 6.58 -1.97 -8.12
C THR A 82 7.09 -0.91 -7.14
N ALA A 83 6.37 0.20 -6.94
CA ALA A 83 6.77 1.24 -6.00
C ALA A 83 5.75 1.35 -4.86
N GLY A 84 6.27 1.60 -3.65
CA GLY A 84 5.47 1.93 -2.47
C GLY A 84 5.37 3.43 -2.25
N SER A 85 4.54 3.85 -1.29
CA SER A 85 4.40 5.24 -0.89
C SER A 85 4.15 5.33 0.60
N THR A 86 4.74 6.33 1.25
CA THR A 86 4.54 6.65 2.67
C THR A 86 5.01 8.08 2.95
N PHE A 87 5.13 8.47 4.21
CA PHE A 87 5.75 9.72 4.63
C PHE A 87 7.25 9.54 4.89
N LEU A 88 8.04 10.59 4.62
CA LEU A 88 9.51 10.55 4.72
C LEU A 88 9.99 10.20 6.14
N HIS A 89 9.26 10.61 7.17
CA HIS A 89 9.65 10.35 8.56
C HIS A 89 9.67 8.85 8.88
N ALA A 90 8.93 8.02 8.13
CA ALA A 90 8.95 6.56 8.26
C ALA A 90 10.30 5.92 7.82
N LEU A 91 11.19 6.71 7.19
CA LEU A 91 12.54 6.28 6.82
C LEU A 91 13.60 6.68 7.86
N LEU A 92 13.20 7.33 8.97
CA LEU A 92 14.10 7.58 10.09
C LEU A 92 14.48 6.27 10.78
N PRO A 93 15.62 6.24 11.51
CA PRO A 93 15.94 5.11 12.37
C PRO A 93 14.78 4.78 13.33
N GLU A 94 14.59 3.50 13.64
CA GLU A 94 13.43 3.01 14.42
C GLU A 94 13.25 3.78 15.74
N TRP A 95 14.33 4.03 16.47
CA TRP A 95 14.32 4.78 17.73
C TRP A 95 13.91 6.26 17.56
N ALA A 96 14.13 6.84 16.38
CA ALA A 96 13.85 8.23 16.10
C ALA A 96 12.40 8.44 15.65
N GLN A 97 11.80 7.46 14.97
CA GLN A 97 10.39 7.48 14.55
C GLN A 97 9.41 6.93 15.60
N ALA A 98 9.89 6.19 16.61
CA ALA A 98 9.04 5.69 17.68
C ALA A 98 8.51 6.86 18.51
N ASP A 99 7.29 7.35 18.23
CA ASP A 99 6.42 8.23 19.04
C ASP A 99 5.50 9.09 18.13
N ASP A 100 4.79 10.07 18.70
CA ASP A 100 4.05 11.11 18.00
C ASP A 100 4.93 12.14 17.25
N ALA A 101 4.29 12.96 16.42
CA ALA A 101 4.93 13.97 15.59
C ALA A 101 5.73 15.01 16.39
N GLU A 102 5.25 15.42 17.57
CA GLU A 102 5.92 16.43 18.40
C GLU A 102 7.26 15.91 18.90
N ARG A 103 7.30 14.64 19.36
CA ARG A 103 8.53 14.00 19.83
C ARG A 103 9.52 13.73 18.70
N ILE A 104 9.05 13.34 17.51
CA ILE A 104 9.91 13.21 16.33
C ILE A 104 10.55 14.58 16.02
N LEU A 105 9.76 15.66 15.97
CA LEU A 105 10.28 17.01 15.72
C LEU A 105 11.24 17.48 16.83
N ALA A 106 10.97 17.17 18.09
CA ALA A 106 11.86 17.48 19.20
C ALA A 106 13.25 16.83 19.01
N ARG A 107 13.31 15.56 18.61
CA ARG A 107 14.57 14.86 18.28
C ARG A 107 15.27 15.47 17.07
N LEU A 108 14.54 15.90 16.05
CA LEU A 108 15.14 16.55 14.89
C LEU A 108 15.70 17.95 15.23
N ASN A 109 15.13 18.62 16.24
CA ASN A 109 15.58 19.94 16.68
C ASN A 109 16.72 19.89 17.70
N ASP A 110 16.78 18.86 18.54
CA ASP A 110 17.89 18.63 19.47
C ASP A 110 19.22 18.33 18.73
N PRO A 111 20.32 19.07 18.97
CA PRO A 111 21.56 18.91 18.22
C PRO A 111 22.21 17.53 18.30
N LEU A 112 22.13 16.85 19.47
CA LEU A 112 22.80 15.57 19.68
C LEU A 112 22.07 14.45 18.93
N THR A 113 20.76 14.36 19.14
CA THR A 113 19.91 13.37 18.46
C THR A 113 19.84 13.63 16.96
N ARG A 114 19.75 14.88 16.51
CA ARG A 114 19.87 15.24 15.09
C ARG A 114 21.15 14.71 14.45
N ARG A 115 22.31 14.95 15.07
CA ARG A 115 23.61 14.49 14.52
C ARG A 115 23.66 12.97 14.41
N ARG A 116 23.11 12.26 15.40
CA ARG A 116 23.01 10.80 15.38
C ARG A 116 22.13 10.33 14.23
N ILE A 117 20.93 10.91 14.05
CA ILE A 117 20.01 10.60 12.95
C ILE A 117 20.69 10.81 11.59
N ILE A 118 21.38 11.94 11.39
CA ILE A 118 22.09 12.22 10.13
C ILE A 118 23.16 11.16 9.85
N THR A 119 23.91 10.78 10.88
CA THR A 119 24.97 9.76 10.75
C THR A 119 24.39 8.42 10.32
N GLU A 120 23.32 7.96 10.99
CA GLU A 120 22.66 6.69 10.69
C GLU A 120 22.03 6.70 9.28
N LEU A 121 21.38 7.80 8.88
CA LEU A 121 20.81 7.95 7.53
C LEU A 121 21.86 7.93 6.42
N ASN A 122 23.04 8.51 6.66
CA ASN A 122 24.12 8.57 5.67
C ASN A 122 24.78 7.21 5.41
N VAL A 123 24.72 6.29 6.37
CA VAL A 123 25.29 4.93 6.24
C VAL A 123 24.24 3.85 6.04
N ALA A 124 22.95 4.22 6.06
CA ALA A 124 21.86 3.29 5.81
C ALA A 124 22.03 2.62 4.44
N PRO A 125 21.86 1.28 4.33
CA PRO A 125 22.02 0.54 3.09
C PRO A 125 20.81 0.75 2.15
N ARG A 126 20.47 2.02 1.86
CA ARG A 126 19.32 2.42 1.06
C ARG A 126 19.78 3.23 -0.13
N ASP A 127 19.26 2.89 -1.31
CA ASP A 127 19.43 3.72 -2.50
C ASP A 127 18.52 4.95 -2.43
N TRP A 128 19.07 6.07 -1.97
CA TRP A 128 18.34 7.34 -1.88
C TRP A 128 18.01 7.97 -3.24
N ALA A 129 18.55 7.46 -4.36
CA ALA A 129 18.10 7.83 -5.70
C ALA A 129 16.77 7.16 -6.07
N SER A 130 16.40 6.07 -5.39
CA SER A 130 15.13 5.35 -5.59
C SER A 130 13.95 5.94 -4.79
N VAL A 131 14.18 6.97 -3.97
CA VAL A 131 13.14 7.60 -3.13
C VAL A 131 12.86 9.01 -3.64
N THR A 132 11.65 9.20 -4.17
CA THR A 132 11.20 10.44 -4.81
C THR A 132 10.25 11.22 -3.90
N ILE A 133 10.45 12.53 -3.77
CA ILE A 133 9.52 13.41 -3.06
C ILE A 133 8.23 13.55 -3.86
N SER A 134 7.10 13.19 -3.26
CA SER A 134 5.78 13.17 -3.91
C SER A 134 4.84 14.27 -3.40
N GLY A 135 5.14 14.86 -2.25
CA GLY A 135 4.34 15.93 -1.67
C GLY A 135 5.07 16.71 -0.59
N LEU A 136 4.78 18.01 -0.56
CA LEU A 136 5.34 19.03 0.31
C LEU A 136 4.24 20.06 0.62
N THR A 137 4.41 20.85 1.68
CA THR A 137 3.49 21.89 2.12
C THR A 137 4.04 23.30 1.85
N THR A 138 5.36 23.51 1.92
CA THR A 138 5.93 24.86 1.80
C THR A 138 6.39 25.22 0.38
N ARG A 139 6.34 26.53 0.04
CA ARG A 139 6.89 27.04 -1.22
C ARG A 139 8.42 26.96 -1.27
N ARG A 140 9.10 27.04 -0.12
CA ARG A 140 10.56 27.00 0.00
C ARG A 140 11.12 25.72 -0.63
N ASN A 141 10.43 24.60 -0.44
CA ASN A 141 10.87 23.30 -0.91
C ASN A 141 10.23 22.85 -2.22
N ALA A 142 9.45 23.69 -2.89
CA ALA A 142 8.76 23.33 -4.14
C ALA A 142 9.71 22.76 -5.22
N PHE A 143 10.99 23.16 -5.22
CA PHE A 143 12.00 22.62 -6.14
C PHE A 143 12.27 21.12 -5.96
N ALA A 144 12.01 20.55 -4.78
CA ALA A 144 12.26 19.16 -4.46
C ALA A 144 11.15 18.23 -4.98
N LEU A 145 9.97 18.75 -5.31
CA LEU A 145 8.84 17.93 -5.79
C LEU A 145 9.22 17.15 -7.06
N GLY A 146 9.01 15.84 -7.03
CA GLY A 146 9.34 14.92 -8.13
C GLY A 146 10.83 14.61 -8.28
N ARG A 147 11.70 15.13 -7.40
CA ARG A 147 13.12 14.79 -7.34
C ARG A 147 13.36 13.68 -6.32
N SER A 148 14.41 12.89 -6.54
CA SER A 148 14.91 11.94 -5.56
C SER A 148 15.59 12.64 -4.38
N LEU A 149 15.65 11.97 -3.22
CA LEU A 149 16.38 12.48 -2.05
C LEU A 149 17.86 12.72 -2.37
N ALA A 150 18.47 11.87 -3.20
CA ALA A 150 19.84 12.07 -3.68
C ALA A 150 19.99 13.35 -4.53
N GLU A 151 19.02 13.67 -5.39
CA GLU A 151 19.02 14.92 -6.16
C GLU A 151 18.81 16.16 -5.28
N VAL A 152 17.95 16.06 -4.27
CA VAL A 152 17.73 17.16 -3.32
C VAL A 152 18.99 17.44 -2.52
N ALA A 153 19.67 16.41 -2.03
CA ALA A 153 20.93 16.53 -1.32
C ALA A 153 22.02 17.19 -2.18
N ARG A 154 22.15 16.76 -3.45
CA ARG A 154 23.05 17.39 -4.43
C ARG A 154 22.71 18.85 -4.68
N ALA A 155 21.44 19.18 -4.89
CA ALA A 155 20.99 20.54 -5.15
C ALA A 155 21.26 21.50 -3.97
N ARG A 156 21.23 20.97 -2.74
CA ARG A 156 21.55 21.71 -1.51
C ARG A 156 23.04 21.67 -1.13
N ALA A 157 23.87 20.91 -1.85
CA ALA A 157 25.29 20.68 -1.54
C ALA A 157 25.54 20.16 -0.11
N ILE A 158 24.71 19.22 0.35
CA ILE A 158 24.78 18.60 1.69
C ILE A 158 24.65 17.08 1.61
N SER A 159 24.92 16.38 2.71
CA SER A 159 24.67 14.94 2.81
C SER A 159 23.18 14.61 2.72
N VAL A 160 22.85 13.37 2.34
CA VAL A 160 21.45 12.93 2.23
C VAL A 160 20.74 12.91 3.58
N GLY A 161 21.42 12.50 4.65
CA GLY A 161 20.88 12.55 6.01
C GLY A 161 20.56 13.98 6.45
N GLU A 162 21.43 14.95 6.13
CA GLU A 162 21.17 16.36 6.39
C GLU A 162 19.97 16.87 5.57
N ALA A 163 19.89 16.51 4.29
CA ALA A 163 18.76 16.90 3.42
C ALA A 163 17.42 16.35 3.93
N ILE A 164 17.38 15.09 4.35
CA ILE A 164 16.19 14.45 4.94
C ILE A 164 15.77 15.19 6.21
N VAL A 165 16.70 15.42 7.14
CA VAL A 165 16.39 16.11 8.40
C VAL A 165 15.92 17.55 8.15
N GLN A 166 16.56 18.28 7.25
CA GLN A 166 16.13 19.64 6.92
C GLN A 166 14.73 19.66 6.31
N LEU A 167 14.43 18.79 5.34
CA LEU A 167 13.09 18.67 4.76
C LEU A 167 12.05 18.36 5.83
N LEU A 168 12.30 17.37 6.70
CA LEU A 168 11.37 16.99 7.76
C LEU A 168 11.10 18.12 8.74
N ARG A 169 12.10 18.95 9.06
CA ARG A 169 11.93 20.11 9.95
C ARG A 169 11.23 21.27 9.26
N GLU A 170 11.62 21.58 8.03
CA GLU A 170 11.07 22.69 7.24
C GLU A 170 9.61 22.47 6.85
N GLU A 171 9.19 21.21 6.69
CA GLU A 171 7.84 20.81 6.27
C GLU A 171 7.00 20.26 7.43
N GLU A 172 7.49 20.34 8.69
CA GLU A 172 6.79 19.82 9.88
C GLU A 172 6.34 18.36 9.74
N LEU A 173 7.24 17.51 9.25
CA LEU A 173 7.05 16.09 8.92
C LEU A 173 6.06 15.79 7.77
N GLN A 174 5.46 16.82 7.15
CA GLN A 174 4.49 16.69 6.06
C GLN A 174 5.15 16.51 4.69
N VAL A 175 6.03 15.51 4.60
CA VAL A 175 6.71 15.13 3.35
C VAL A 175 6.27 13.73 2.95
N SER A 176 5.56 13.60 1.83
CA SER A 176 5.23 12.30 1.26
C SER A 176 6.26 11.87 0.23
N ILE A 177 6.49 10.57 0.13
CA ILE A 177 7.49 9.96 -0.77
C ILE A 177 6.92 8.78 -1.54
N ILE A 178 7.57 8.49 -2.67
CA ILE A 178 7.41 7.26 -3.44
C ILE A 178 8.76 6.53 -3.43
N SER A 179 8.75 5.25 -3.10
CA SER A 179 9.96 4.42 -2.99
C SER A 179 9.94 3.32 -4.04
N HIS A 180 10.91 3.33 -4.95
CA HIS A 180 11.00 2.42 -6.09
C HIS A 180 11.88 1.19 -5.77
N HIS A 181 11.30 0.21 -5.05
CA HIS A 181 12.05 -0.94 -4.52
C HIS A 181 11.56 -2.32 -4.98
N GLY A 182 10.44 -2.40 -5.68
CA GLY A 182 9.82 -3.67 -6.08
C GLY A 182 10.34 -4.23 -7.41
N TYR A 183 9.97 -5.48 -7.65
CA TYR A 183 10.34 -6.25 -8.83
C TYR A 183 9.09 -6.82 -9.50
N GLU A 184 8.87 -6.50 -10.78
CA GLU A 184 7.61 -6.82 -11.47
C GLU A 184 7.29 -8.33 -11.51
N PRO A 185 8.25 -9.26 -11.70
CA PRO A 185 7.97 -10.69 -11.60
C PRO A 185 7.43 -11.11 -10.23
N ASP A 186 7.93 -10.54 -9.14
CA ASP A 186 7.43 -10.81 -7.79
C ASP A 186 6.01 -10.26 -7.59
N VAL A 187 5.73 -9.05 -8.10
CA VAL A 187 4.36 -8.51 -8.12
C VAL A 187 3.43 -9.47 -8.85
N CYS A 188 3.79 -9.92 -10.06
CA CYS A 188 3.01 -10.91 -10.81
C CYS A 188 2.82 -12.22 -10.03
N ARG A 189 3.84 -12.70 -9.30
CA ARG A 189 3.77 -13.94 -8.51
C ARG A 189 2.81 -13.80 -7.33
N ILE A 190 2.86 -12.65 -6.63
CA ILE A 190 1.97 -12.33 -5.50
C ILE A 190 0.52 -12.16 -5.96
N LEU A 191 0.29 -11.42 -7.05
CA LEU A 191 -1.05 -11.21 -7.61
C LEU A 191 -1.77 -12.53 -7.95
N ARG A 192 -1.02 -13.58 -8.32
CA ARG A 192 -1.55 -14.91 -8.64
C ARG A 192 -1.93 -15.77 -7.44
N ASP A 193 -1.48 -15.45 -6.23
CA ASP A 193 -1.77 -16.28 -5.05
C ASP A 193 -3.29 -16.32 -4.78
N PRO A 194 -3.92 -17.50 -4.59
CA PRO A 194 -5.38 -17.58 -4.47
C PRO A 194 -5.98 -16.87 -3.23
N PHE A 195 -5.14 -16.51 -2.25
CA PHE A 195 -5.53 -15.80 -1.03
C PHE A 195 -5.07 -14.33 -1.03
N HIS A 196 -4.63 -13.84 -2.20
CA HIS A 196 -4.29 -12.44 -2.43
C HIS A 196 -5.51 -11.61 -2.86
N MET A 197 -5.65 -10.43 -2.26
CA MET A 197 -6.64 -9.39 -2.60
C MET A 197 -5.97 -8.12 -3.15
N ILE A 198 -6.71 -7.33 -3.92
CA ILE A 198 -6.24 -5.99 -4.32
C ILE A 198 -6.59 -4.97 -3.25
N GLY A 199 -5.55 -4.37 -2.67
CA GLY A 199 -5.64 -3.16 -1.85
C GLY A 199 -4.94 -2.03 -2.59
N SER A 200 -5.59 -0.87 -2.76
CA SER A 200 -4.95 0.24 -3.48
C SER A 200 -3.79 0.85 -2.69
N ASP A 201 -3.86 0.82 -1.35
CA ASP A 201 -2.94 1.50 -0.44
C ASP A 201 -2.82 3.01 -0.77
N GLY A 202 -3.89 3.61 -1.31
CA GLY A 202 -3.89 5.01 -1.73
C GLY A 202 -3.69 5.97 -0.56
N ILE A 203 -2.72 6.87 -0.66
CA ILE A 203 -2.54 8.01 0.25
C ILE A 203 -3.01 9.25 -0.50
N GLU A 204 -4.11 9.85 -0.06
CA GLU A 204 -4.75 10.99 -0.76
C GLU A 204 -3.96 12.31 -0.63
N THR A 205 -3.11 12.39 0.39
CA THR A 205 -2.28 13.55 0.67
C THR A 205 -1.11 13.68 -0.32
N GLY A 206 -0.58 14.90 -0.43
CA GLY A 206 0.53 15.22 -1.32
C GLY A 206 0.10 15.75 -2.69
N GLN A 207 1.02 16.50 -3.31
CA GLN A 207 0.78 17.18 -4.58
C GLN A 207 0.78 16.18 -5.75
N ARG A 208 1.66 15.19 -5.72
CA ARG A 208 1.80 14.10 -6.69
C ARG A 208 1.70 12.74 -5.98
N PRO A 209 0.51 12.34 -5.49
CA PRO A 209 0.35 11.06 -4.78
C PRO A 209 0.78 9.88 -5.67
N HIS A 210 0.98 8.71 -5.09
CA HIS A 210 1.29 7.52 -5.88
C HIS A 210 0.11 7.17 -6.82
N PRO A 211 0.34 6.79 -8.11
CA PRO A 211 -0.73 6.53 -9.09
C PRO A 211 -1.70 5.40 -8.68
N ARG A 212 -1.27 4.53 -7.76
CA ARG A 212 -2.12 3.50 -7.12
C ARG A 212 -3.43 4.04 -6.55
N LEU A 213 -3.45 5.29 -6.09
CA LEU A 213 -4.66 5.95 -5.59
C LEU A 213 -5.79 6.03 -6.62
N TYR A 214 -5.47 6.30 -7.89
CA TYR A 214 -6.46 6.48 -8.95
C TYR A 214 -6.54 5.29 -9.93
N GLY A 215 -5.51 4.44 -9.93
CA GLY A 215 -5.34 3.42 -10.97
C GLY A 215 -5.37 1.98 -10.51
N ALA A 216 -5.26 1.64 -9.21
CA ALA A 216 -4.97 0.26 -8.77
C ALA A 216 -5.90 -0.81 -9.37
N PHE A 217 -7.20 -0.72 -9.18
CA PHE A 217 -8.14 -1.73 -9.68
C PHE A 217 -8.19 -1.78 -11.22
N ALA A 218 -8.20 -0.62 -11.88
CA ALA A 218 -8.23 -0.56 -13.35
C ALA A 218 -6.93 -1.07 -13.98
N ARG A 219 -5.78 -0.82 -13.34
CA ARG A 219 -4.48 -1.37 -13.72
C ARG A 219 -4.45 -2.88 -13.58
N PHE A 220 -4.98 -3.40 -12.47
CA PHE A 220 -5.07 -4.84 -12.25
C PHE A 220 -5.88 -5.51 -13.38
N LEU A 221 -7.10 -5.03 -13.64
CA LEU A 221 -7.97 -5.57 -14.67
C LEU A 221 -7.44 -5.35 -16.10
N GLY A 222 -6.92 -4.17 -16.41
CA GLY A 222 -6.42 -3.84 -17.75
C GLY A 222 -5.06 -4.48 -18.05
N ARG A 223 -4.04 -4.13 -17.26
CA ARG A 223 -2.66 -4.54 -17.52
C ARG A 223 -2.39 -5.98 -17.14
N TYR A 224 -2.82 -6.42 -15.96
CA TYR A 224 -2.46 -7.75 -15.47
C TYR A 224 -3.43 -8.83 -15.96
N VAL A 225 -4.73 -8.56 -15.98
CA VAL A 225 -5.74 -9.54 -16.44
C VAL A 225 -5.85 -9.54 -17.97
N ARG A 226 -6.32 -8.45 -18.59
CA ARG A 226 -6.54 -8.41 -20.05
C ARG A 226 -5.24 -8.52 -20.85
N GLU A 227 -4.27 -7.63 -20.62
CA GLU A 227 -3.08 -7.53 -21.49
C GLU A 227 -2.07 -8.66 -21.26
N ARG A 228 -1.90 -9.10 -20.00
CA ARG A 228 -0.90 -10.12 -19.64
C ARG A 228 -1.47 -11.52 -19.45
N GLY A 229 -2.79 -11.68 -19.42
CA GLY A 229 -3.43 -12.96 -19.15
C GLY A 229 -2.97 -13.58 -17.82
N LEU A 230 -2.68 -12.76 -16.80
CA LEU A 230 -2.09 -13.24 -15.55
C LEU A 230 -3.01 -14.24 -14.83
N LEU A 231 -4.32 -14.00 -14.93
CA LEU A 231 -5.41 -14.74 -14.30
C LEU A 231 -6.67 -14.66 -15.20
N PRO A 232 -7.60 -15.62 -15.11
CA PRO A 232 -8.95 -15.46 -15.65
C PRO A 232 -9.67 -14.26 -15.03
N LEU A 233 -10.60 -13.64 -15.78
CA LEU A 233 -11.31 -12.44 -15.33
C LEU A 233 -12.15 -12.72 -14.09
N GLU A 234 -12.79 -13.88 -14.02
CA GLU A 234 -13.67 -14.30 -12.92
C GLU A 234 -12.90 -14.40 -11.60
N GLU A 235 -11.69 -14.97 -11.66
CA GLU A 235 -10.79 -15.05 -10.50
C GLU A 235 -10.29 -13.66 -10.09
N ALA A 236 -9.98 -12.79 -11.06
CA ALA A 236 -9.63 -11.41 -10.78
C ALA A 236 -10.78 -10.63 -10.11
N ILE A 237 -12.02 -10.84 -10.55
CA ILE A 237 -13.20 -10.23 -9.93
C ILE A 237 -13.39 -10.76 -8.51
N ARG A 238 -13.26 -12.08 -8.30
CA ARG A 238 -13.33 -12.68 -6.95
C ARG A 238 -12.35 -12.04 -5.98
N LYS A 239 -11.12 -11.73 -6.43
CA LYS A 239 -10.05 -11.08 -5.63
C LYS A 239 -10.35 -9.64 -5.22
N ILE A 240 -11.30 -8.98 -5.88
CA ILE A 240 -11.69 -7.59 -5.60
C ILE A 240 -13.15 -7.46 -5.12
N THR A 241 -13.88 -8.57 -4.98
CA THR A 241 -15.26 -8.59 -4.49
C THR A 241 -15.47 -9.65 -3.39
N ALA A 242 -15.60 -10.93 -3.77
CA ALA A 242 -16.02 -11.99 -2.86
C ALA A 242 -14.96 -12.33 -1.81
N LEU A 243 -13.67 -12.34 -2.17
CA LEU A 243 -12.58 -12.60 -1.24
C LEU A 243 -12.47 -11.53 -0.14
N PRO A 244 -12.43 -10.21 -0.45
CA PRO A 244 -12.46 -9.19 0.59
C PRO A 244 -13.77 -9.17 1.38
N ALA A 245 -14.93 -9.40 0.75
CA ALA A 245 -16.20 -9.52 1.47
C ALA A 245 -16.16 -10.67 2.49
N ALA A 246 -15.61 -11.83 2.13
CA ALA A 246 -15.44 -12.96 3.04
C ALA A 246 -14.49 -12.61 4.20
N ARG A 247 -13.34 -11.98 3.93
CA ARG A 247 -12.38 -11.56 4.97
C ARG A 247 -13.00 -10.55 5.95
N LEU A 248 -13.80 -9.63 5.45
CA LEU A 248 -14.52 -8.62 6.24
C LEU A 248 -15.83 -9.15 6.85
N ARG A 249 -16.19 -10.40 6.58
CA ARG A 249 -17.45 -11.05 7.00
C ARG A 249 -18.72 -10.31 6.56
N LEU A 250 -18.71 -9.76 5.35
CA LEU A 250 -19.85 -9.08 4.73
C LEU A 250 -20.67 -10.10 3.94
N ARG A 251 -21.68 -10.71 4.57
CA ARG A 251 -22.48 -11.79 3.96
C ARG A 251 -23.43 -11.33 2.86
N ASP A 252 -23.82 -10.07 2.88
CA ASP A 252 -24.78 -9.45 1.96
C ASP A 252 -24.11 -8.74 0.76
N ARG A 253 -22.79 -8.85 0.61
CA ARG A 253 -21.97 -8.17 -0.41
C ARG A 253 -20.93 -9.10 -1.05
N GLY A 254 -20.27 -8.62 -2.10
CA GLY A 254 -19.14 -9.29 -2.76
C GLY A 254 -19.53 -10.26 -3.88
N THR A 255 -20.81 -10.62 -4.02
CA THR A 255 -21.33 -11.41 -5.15
C THR A 255 -22.66 -10.85 -5.65
N VAL A 256 -23.01 -11.16 -6.89
CA VAL A 256 -24.25 -10.70 -7.54
C VAL A 256 -25.30 -11.80 -7.41
N GLU A 257 -26.18 -11.68 -6.42
CA GLU A 257 -27.24 -12.63 -6.12
C GLU A 257 -28.52 -11.89 -5.69
N VAL A 258 -29.68 -12.51 -5.92
CA VAL A 258 -30.97 -11.97 -5.47
C VAL A 258 -30.97 -11.87 -3.93
N GLY A 259 -31.37 -10.72 -3.40
CA GLY A 259 -31.42 -10.44 -1.96
C GLY A 259 -30.15 -9.83 -1.37
N LYS A 260 -29.04 -9.78 -2.11
CA LYS A 260 -27.81 -9.07 -1.70
C LYS A 260 -27.91 -7.57 -2.00
N VAL A 261 -27.06 -6.79 -1.33
CA VAL A 261 -26.97 -5.35 -1.55
C VAL A 261 -26.46 -5.08 -2.97
N ALA A 262 -27.12 -4.15 -3.66
CA ALA A 262 -26.77 -3.75 -5.02
C ALA A 262 -25.54 -2.81 -5.08
N ASP A 263 -24.41 -3.30 -4.59
CA ASP A 263 -23.09 -2.72 -4.86
C ASP A 263 -22.55 -3.33 -6.16
N LEU A 264 -22.64 -2.59 -7.26
CA LEU A 264 -22.39 -3.09 -8.60
C LEU A 264 -21.47 -2.16 -9.37
N ALA A 265 -20.62 -2.72 -10.22
CA ALA A 265 -19.84 -1.96 -11.18
C ALA A 265 -20.09 -2.52 -12.58
N LEU A 266 -20.47 -1.66 -13.53
CA LEU A 266 -20.47 -1.99 -14.95
C LEU A 266 -19.20 -1.42 -15.57
N PHE A 267 -18.40 -2.29 -16.17
CA PHE A 267 -17.17 -1.90 -16.86
C PHE A 267 -17.00 -2.72 -18.13
N ASP A 268 -16.32 -2.15 -19.11
CA ASP A 268 -15.94 -2.83 -20.33
C ASP A 268 -14.61 -3.58 -20.13
N PRO A 269 -14.60 -4.92 -20.15
CA PRO A 269 -13.38 -5.70 -19.97
C PRO A 269 -12.36 -5.49 -21.09
N GLN A 270 -12.78 -5.06 -22.28
CA GLN A 270 -11.88 -4.80 -23.41
C GLN A 270 -11.15 -3.46 -23.29
N SER A 271 -11.70 -2.48 -22.56
CA SER A 271 -11.12 -1.14 -22.46
C SER A 271 -10.73 -0.69 -21.04
N ILE A 272 -11.09 -1.42 -19.98
CA ILE A 272 -10.71 -1.06 -18.59
C ILE A 272 -9.20 -0.80 -18.43
N GLY A 273 -8.79 0.32 -17.83
CA GLY A 273 -7.38 0.61 -17.64
C GLY A 273 -7.07 1.86 -16.82
N ASP A 274 -5.89 1.88 -16.20
CA ASP A 274 -5.35 3.05 -15.51
C ASP A 274 -4.81 4.10 -16.50
N ARG A 275 -4.98 5.38 -16.14
CA ARG A 275 -4.32 6.52 -16.83
C ARG A 275 -3.39 7.29 -15.91
N ALA A 276 -3.39 6.96 -14.62
CA ALA A 276 -2.54 7.57 -13.62
C ALA A 276 -1.10 7.05 -13.78
N ASP A 277 -0.16 7.97 -13.87
CA ASP A 277 1.27 7.68 -13.89
C ASP A 277 1.98 8.54 -12.83
N TYR A 278 3.28 8.32 -12.60
CA TYR A 278 4.01 9.04 -11.56
C TYR A 278 4.12 10.57 -11.82
N ALA A 279 3.99 11.01 -13.07
CA ALA A 279 4.00 12.43 -13.43
C ALA A 279 2.59 13.05 -13.33
N HIS A 280 1.55 12.30 -13.65
CA HIS A 280 0.14 12.69 -13.66
C HIS A 280 -0.72 11.72 -12.83
N PRO A 281 -0.52 11.65 -11.51
CA PRO A 281 -1.09 10.58 -10.69
C PRO A 281 -2.58 10.72 -10.40
N ARG A 282 -3.17 11.89 -10.64
CA ARG A 282 -4.58 12.20 -10.38
C ARG A 282 -5.49 12.00 -11.60
N ARG A 283 -5.08 11.17 -12.57
CA ARG A 283 -5.89 10.85 -13.76
C ARG A 283 -6.82 9.69 -13.46
N PHE A 284 -8.13 9.91 -13.55
CA PHE A 284 -9.12 8.86 -13.41
C PHE A 284 -8.90 7.72 -14.42
N ALA A 285 -9.13 6.49 -13.98
CA ALA A 285 -9.22 5.33 -14.85
C ALA A 285 -10.29 5.49 -15.95
N HIS A 286 -10.26 4.60 -16.94
CA HIS A 286 -11.26 4.52 -18.00
C HIS A 286 -11.82 3.09 -18.09
N GLY A 287 -12.94 2.93 -18.80
CA GLY A 287 -13.62 1.64 -19.01
C GLY A 287 -14.62 1.26 -17.90
N VAL A 288 -14.71 1.99 -16.79
CA VAL A 288 -15.82 1.87 -15.84
C VAL A 288 -16.96 2.77 -16.30
N GLU A 289 -18.13 2.21 -16.58
CA GLU A 289 -19.31 2.95 -17.03
C GLU A 289 -20.17 3.37 -15.84
N TYR A 290 -20.60 2.42 -15.02
CA TYR A 290 -21.46 2.69 -13.87
C TYR A 290 -20.86 2.13 -12.59
N VAL A 291 -21.05 2.84 -11.49
CA VAL A 291 -20.85 2.33 -10.13
C VAL A 291 -22.11 2.63 -9.34
N LEU A 292 -22.66 1.59 -8.73
CA LEU A 292 -23.80 1.65 -7.86
C LEU A 292 -23.35 1.26 -6.46
N ILE A 293 -23.78 2.02 -5.46
CA ILE A 293 -23.63 1.67 -4.05
C ILE A 293 -25.03 1.57 -3.49
N ARG A 294 -25.40 0.39 -2.98
CA ARG A 294 -26.77 0.10 -2.51
C ARG A 294 -27.86 0.45 -3.52
N GLY A 295 -27.60 0.23 -4.81
CA GLY A 295 -28.52 0.51 -5.92
C GLY A 295 -28.59 1.97 -6.35
N CYS A 296 -27.90 2.89 -5.66
CA CYS A 296 -27.81 4.29 -6.05
C CYS A 296 -26.59 4.51 -6.94
N ILE A 297 -26.79 5.13 -8.12
CA ILE A 297 -25.72 5.43 -9.06
C ILE A 297 -24.84 6.55 -8.49
N VAL A 298 -23.59 6.21 -8.16
CA VAL A 298 -22.58 7.16 -7.66
C VAL A 298 -21.62 7.62 -8.76
N LYS A 299 -21.55 6.85 -9.85
CA LYS A 299 -20.83 7.18 -11.08
C LYS A 299 -21.62 6.67 -12.28
N ASP A 300 -21.74 7.49 -13.32
CA ASP A 300 -22.26 7.10 -14.63
C ASP A 300 -21.27 7.47 -15.76
N ARG A 301 -21.73 7.45 -17.01
CA ARG A 301 -20.93 7.79 -18.20
C ARG A 301 -20.52 9.27 -18.27
N SER A 302 -21.22 10.15 -17.57
CA SER A 302 -20.90 11.59 -17.48
C SER A 302 -19.89 11.90 -16.38
N GLY A 303 -19.79 11.05 -15.35
CA GLY A 303 -18.83 11.21 -14.26
C GLY A 303 -19.39 10.77 -12.91
N LEU A 304 -18.88 11.39 -11.84
CA LEU A 304 -19.42 11.23 -10.48
C LEU A 304 -20.75 11.98 -10.37
N THR A 305 -21.74 11.36 -9.74
CA THR A 305 -23.09 11.96 -9.61
C THR A 305 -23.23 12.87 -8.39
N GLY A 306 -22.28 12.80 -7.44
CA GLY A 306 -22.37 13.48 -6.15
C GLY A 306 -23.24 12.75 -5.11
N ALA A 307 -23.77 11.56 -5.42
CA ALA A 307 -24.50 10.76 -4.46
C ALA A 307 -23.56 10.11 -3.42
N HIS A 308 -23.96 10.13 -2.14
CA HIS A 308 -23.21 9.55 -1.02
C HIS A 308 -24.04 8.50 -0.24
N PRO A 309 -24.47 7.40 -0.86
CA PRO A 309 -25.36 6.39 -0.25
C PRO A 309 -24.64 5.41 0.71
N GLY A 310 -23.33 5.60 0.94
CA GLY A 310 -22.49 4.72 1.75
C GLY A 310 -22.93 4.64 3.21
N LEU A 311 -22.60 3.52 3.85
CA LEU A 311 -22.90 3.26 5.26
C LEU A 311 -21.66 2.70 5.97
N VAL A 312 -21.61 2.88 7.28
CA VAL A 312 -20.70 2.12 8.14
C VAL A 312 -21.11 0.65 8.08
N LEU A 313 -20.13 -0.23 7.86
CA LEU A 313 -20.34 -1.67 7.76
C LEU A 313 -19.99 -2.35 9.08
N HIS A 314 -20.76 -3.37 9.43
CA HIS A 314 -20.52 -4.22 10.57
C HIS A 314 -20.33 -5.67 10.09
N PRO A 315 -19.40 -6.43 10.69
CA PRO A 315 -19.25 -7.86 10.41
C PRO A 315 -20.57 -8.61 10.65
N GLY A 316 -20.95 -9.50 9.73
CA GLY A 316 -22.17 -10.32 9.78
C GLY A 316 -21.93 -11.81 10.05
#